data_AF-A0A655BPM2-F1
#
_entry.id   AF-A0A655BPM2-F1
#
_cell.length_a   1.000
_cell.length_b   1.000
_cell.length_c   1.000
_cell.angle_alpha   90.00
_cell.angle_beta   90.00
_cell.angle_gamma   90.00
#
_symmetry.space_group_name_H-M   'P 1'
#
loop_
_entity.id
_entity.type
_entity.pdbx_description
1 polymer ?
#
loop_
_entity_poly.entity_id
_entity_poly.type
_entity_poly.pdbx_seq_one_letter_code
_entity_poly.pdbx_strand_id
1 'polypeptide(L)' 'MYRTFNCGVGMVIALSAPEADKALALLNEKGENAWKIGIIKASDSEQRVVIE' A
#
# COMPACT_ATOMS: atom_id res chain seq x y z
N MET A 1 -7.46 16.85 -0.75
CA MET A 1 -8.17 15.65 -0.26
C MET A 1 -7.21 14.56 0.25
N TYR A 2 -6.18 14.17 -0.49
CA TYR A 2 -5.22 13.11 -0.10
C TYR A 2 -4.41 13.31 1.21
N ARG A 3 -4.45 14.50 1.83
CA ARG A 3 -3.81 14.77 3.13
C ARG A 3 -4.80 14.81 4.30
N THR A 4 -6.10 14.70 4.03
CA THR A 4 -7.17 14.90 5.01
C THR A 4 -8.17 13.76 5.01
N PHE A 5 -8.42 13.16 3.84
CA PHE A 5 -9.27 11.98 3.66
C PHE A 5 -8.42 10.80 3.23
N ASN A 6 -8.83 9.61 3.67
CA ASN A 6 -8.18 8.34 3.31
C ASN A 6 -8.44 7.91 1.86
N CYS A 7 -9.44 8.50 1.20
CA CYS A 7 -9.80 8.23 -0.20
C CYS A 7 -9.97 6.73 -0.52
N GLY A 8 -10.51 5.95 0.43
CA GLY A 8 -10.75 4.50 0.24
C GLY A 8 -9.60 3.59 0.68
N VAL A 9 -8.48 4.13 1.18
CA VAL A 9 -7.36 3.35 1.71
C VAL A 9 -7.25 3.56 3.22
N GLY A 10 -7.82 2.64 3.99
CA GLY A 10 -7.81 2.73 5.46
C GLY A 10 -6.49 2.28 6.10
N MET A 11 -5.72 1.42 5.42
CA MET A 11 -4.50 0.82 5.95
C MET A 11 -3.50 0.54 4.82
N VAL A 12 -2.21 0.73 5.09
CA VAL A 12 -1.11 0.40 4.19
C VAL A 12 -0.15 -0.53 4.91
N ILE A 13 0.22 -1.64 4.26
CA ILE A 13 1.13 -2.65 4.80
C ILE A 13 2.38 -2.70 3.92
N ALA A 14 3.55 -2.58 4.54
CA ALA A 14 4.83 -2.78 3.88
C ALA A 14 5.35 -4.19 4.18
N LEU A 15 5.64 -4.95 3.14
CA LEU A 15 6.20 -6.30 3.25
C LEU A 15 7.15 -6.60 2.09
N SER A 16 7.83 -7.74 2.16
CA SER A 16 8.73 -8.18 1.10
C SER A 16 7.95 -8.47 -0.19
N ALA A 17 8.55 -8.15 -1.35
CA ALA A 17 7.94 -8.38 -2.65
C ALA A 17 7.46 -9.83 -2.89
N PRO A 18 8.19 -10.90 -2.50
CA PRO A 18 7.72 -12.27 -2.72
C PRO A 18 6.54 -12.68 -1.82
N GLU A 19 6.32 -11.97 -0.71
CA GLU A 19 5.20 -12.26 0.20
C GLU A 19 3.93 -11.49 -0.17
N ALA A 20 4.01 -10.54 -1.11
CA ALA A 20 2.90 -9.67 -1.50
C ALA A 20 1.67 -10.46 -1.94
N ASP A 21 1.83 -11.43 -2.84
CA ASP A 21 0.70 -12.20 -3.38
C ASP A 21 0.04 -13.08 -2.31
N LYS A 22 0.84 -13.65 -1.41
CA LYS A 22 0.34 -14.42 -0.27
C LYS A 22 -0.45 -13.54 0.70
N ALA A 23 0.05 -12.34 1.00
CA ALA A 23 -0.64 -11.39 1.86
C ALA A 23 -1.96 -10.90 1.23
N LEU A 24 -1.97 -10.62 -0.07
CA LEU A 24 -3.18 -10.24 -0.81
C LEU A 24 -4.23 -11.35 -0.77
N ALA A 25 -3.83 -12.60 -1.02
CA ALA A 25 -4.75 -13.74 -0.95
C ALA A 25 -5.37 -13.89 0.46
N LEU A 26 -4.54 -13.81 1.51
CA LEU A 26 -5.00 -13.90 2.89
C LEU A 26 -5.98 -12.78 3.25
N LEU A 27 -5.65 -11.53 2.90
CA LEU A 27 -6.50 -10.37 3.22
C LEU A 27 -7.85 -10.46 2.50
N ASN A 28 -7.84 -10.81 1.21
CA ASN A 28 -9.05 -11.00 0.42
C ASN A 28 -9.90 -12.18 0.95
N GLU A 29 -9.28 -13.27 1.42
CA GLU A 29 -9.98 -14.38 2.07
C GLU A 29 -10.66 -13.96 3.38
N LYS A 30 -10.04 -13.04 4.13
CA LYS A 30 -10.61 -12.47 5.36
C LYS A 30 -11.71 -11.44 5.12
N GLY A 31 -12.07 -11.18 3.87
CA GLY A 31 -13.11 -10.22 3.49
C GLY A 31 -12.62 -8.76 3.41
N GLU A 32 -11.32 -8.53 3.52
CA GLU A 32 -10.72 -7.22 3.27
C GLU A 32 -10.57 -7.00 1.76
N ASN A 33 -10.64 -5.76 1.30
CA ASN A 33 -10.35 -5.41 -0.09
C ASN A 33 -8.88 -4.95 -0.20
N ALA A 34 -7.97 -5.88 -0.47
CA ALA A 34 -6.54 -5.60 -0.53
C ALA A 34 -6.02 -5.64 -1.97
N TRP A 35 -5.23 -4.63 -2.33
CA TRP A 35 -4.54 -4.55 -3.62
C TRP A 35 -3.15 -3.95 -3.47
N LYS A 36 -2.29 -4.20 -4.46
CA LYS A 36 -0.95 -3.61 -4.50
C LYS A 36 -1.05 -2.13 -4.88
N ILE A 37 -0.86 -1.25 -3.90
CA ILE A 37 -0.98 0.20 -4.07
C ILE A 37 0.31 0.87 -4.60
N GLY A 38 1.48 0.26 -4.40
CA GLY A 38 2.74 0.85 -4.83
C GLY A 38 3.97 0.08 -4.36
N ILE A 39 5.12 0.75 -4.41
CA ILE A 39 6.43 0.22 -4.00
C ILE A 39 7.19 1.26 -3.20
N ILE A 40 8.03 0.81 -2.27
CA ILE A 40 8.94 1.67 -1.51
C ILE A 40 10.28 1.70 -2.24
N LYS A 41 10.82 2.90 -2.47
CA LYS A 41 12.15 3.14 -3.03
C LYS A 41 12.94 4.04 -2.09
N ALA A 42 14.26 3.83 -2.02
CA ALA A 42 15.14 4.78 -1.38
C ALA A 42 15.12 6.10 -2.17
N SER A 43 15.03 7.22 -1.46
CA SER A 43 15.00 8.55 -2.05
C SER A 43 15.64 9.54 -1.07
N ASP A 44 16.45 10.45 -1.62
CA ASP A 44 17.10 11.53 -0.85
C ASP A 44 16.27 12.83 -0.91
N SER A 45 15.09 12.80 -1.54
CA SER A 45 14.18 13.94 -1.65
C SER A 45 13.32 14.09 -0.40
N GLU A 46 12.94 15.33 -0.05
CA GLU A 46 11.95 15.59 1.01
C GLU A 46 10.56 15.04 0.66
N GLN A 47 10.27 14.76 -0.61
CA GLN A 47 9.01 14.16 -1.02
C GLN A 47 8.96 12.67 -0.64
N ARG A 48 8.13 12.36 0.37
CA ARG A 48 7.96 11.01 0.92
C ARG A 48 6.92 10.16 0.18
N VAL A 49 6.04 10.78 -0.61
CA VAL A 49 4.98 10.10 -1.38
C VAL A 49 4.85 10.78 -2.74
N VAL A 50 4.99 10.01 -3.82
CA VAL A 50 4.78 10.44 -5.20
C VAL A 50 3.69 9.55 -5.79
N ILE A 51 2.65 10.16 -6.38
CA ILE A 51 1.57 9.46 -7.08
C ILE A 51 1.80 9.75 -8.57
N GLU A 52 2.23 8.74 -9.32
CA GLU A 52 2.43 8.78 -10.78
C GLU A 52 1.32 7.98 -11.49
#